data_AF-A0A6I1GZ53-F1
#
_entry.id   AF-A0A6I1GZ53-F1
#
_cell.length_a   1.000
_cell.length_b   1.000
_cell.length_c   1.000
_cell.angle_alpha   90.00
_cell.angle_beta   90.00
_cell.angle_gamma   90.00
#
_symmetry.space_group_name_H-M   'P 1'
#
loop_
_entity.id
_entity.type
_entity.pdbx_description
1 polymer ?
#
loop_
_entity_poly.entity_id
_entity_poly.type
_entity_poly.pdbx_seq_one_letter_code
_entity_poly.pdbx_strand_id
1 'polypeptide(L)'
;RDATLVAQQVTLQAGSLDNRGGGIGQTGSGGMTLGVAQTLDNTGGRIESNGDLAVTASILLNKQGLLSAVQQATIGALGTIDNMAGSVAAGQYLSINAQQLDNLGGKVQAQHGNASLQLQALHNTGSVFAGGNLDTQAGVVGNSGSLYAAGNQRLQVTGTLSNTGVIVAQGDNRITA
;
A
#
# COMPACT_ATOMS: atom_id res chain seq x y z
N ARG A 1 9.60 7.07 22.16
CA ARG A 1 8.50 6.25 21.62
C ARG A 1 7.21 6.90 22.14
N ASP A 2 6.19 7.06 21.30
CA ASP A 2 5.12 8.10 21.38
C ASP A 2 5.49 9.46 20.74
N ALA A 3 6.54 9.52 19.93
CA ALA A 3 6.89 10.75 19.23
C ALA A 3 5.81 11.08 18.19
N THR A 4 5.37 12.34 18.17
CA THR A 4 4.39 12.84 17.21
C THR A 4 4.97 14.01 16.42
N LEU A 5 4.78 13.96 15.11
CA LEU A 5 5.00 15.08 14.20
C LEU A 5 3.66 15.42 13.56
N VAL A 6 3.12 16.60 13.84
CA VAL A 6 1.84 17.04 13.28
C VAL A 6 2.00 18.44 12.70
N ALA A 7 1.60 18.63 11.44
CA ALA A 7 1.64 19.93 10.77
C ALA A 7 0.48 20.06 9.77
N GLN A 8 0.23 21.29 9.29
CA GLN A 8 -0.70 21.49 8.16
C GLN A 8 -0.13 20.90 6.86
N GLN A 9 1.19 20.94 6.70
CA GLN A 9 1.91 20.40 5.56
C GLN A 9 3.14 19.67 6.07
N VAL A 10 3.34 18.42 5.63
CA VAL A 10 4.50 17.60 5.99
C VAL A 10 5.26 17.24 4.72
N THR A 11 6.52 17.65 4.67
CA THR A 11 7.49 17.24 3.66
C THR A 11 8.74 16.80 4.40
N LEU A 12 9.15 15.55 4.20
CA LEU A 12 10.30 14.96 4.89
C LEU A 12 11.22 14.28 3.89
N GLN A 13 12.50 14.58 3.99
CA GLN A 13 13.57 13.86 3.30
C GLN A 13 14.55 13.33 4.34
N ALA A 14 14.87 12.03 4.27
CA ALA A 14 15.78 11.40 5.22
C ALA A 14 16.57 10.25 4.58
N GLY A 15 17.71 9.91 5.17
CA GLY A 15 18.42 8.67 4.83
C GLY A 15 17.61 7.45 5.27
N SER A 16 17.24 7.41 6.54
CA SER A 16 16.32 6.43 7.14
C SER A 16 15.34 7.15 8.05
N LEU A 17 14.14 6.59 8.22
CA LEU A 17 13.09 7.14 9.09
C LEU A 17 12.59 6.04 10.04
N ASP A 18 12.76 6.25 11.35
CA ASP A 18 12.19 5.38 12.40
C ASP A 18 10.94 6.08 12.99
N ASN A 19 9.77 5.59 12.62
CA ASN A 19 8.47 5.99 13.15
C ASN A 19 7.80 4.86 13.96
N ARG A 20 8.60 3.93 14.53
CA ARG A 20 8.04 2.80 15.27
C ARG A 20 7.27 3.25 16.51
N GLY A 21 5.99 2.88 16.58
CA GLY A 21 5.09 3.33 17.65
C GLY A 21 4.91 4.85 17.73
N GLY A 22 5.30 5.58 16.68
CA GLY A 22 5.15 7.03 16.57
C GLY A 22 3.97 7.43 15.69
N GLY A 23 3.77 8.74 15.53
CA GLY A 23 2.73 9.31 14.68
C GLY A 23 3.26 10.44 13.81
N ILE A 24 3.00 10.38 12.51
CA ILE A 24 3.21 11.49 11.58
C ILE A 24 1.87 11.85 10.96
N GLY A 25 1.37 13.04 11.26
CA GLY A 25 0.05 13.53 10.82
C GLY A 25 0.16 14.79 9.99
N GLN A 26 -0.46 14.80 8.81
CA GLN A 26 -0.73 16.02 8.06
C GLN A 26 -2.21 16.39 8.17
N THR A 27 -2.46 17.60 8.68
CA THR A 27 -3.82 18.10 8.97
C THR A 27 -4.41 18.95 7.85
N GLY A 28 -3.58 19.53 6.98
CA GLY A 28 -4.03 20.29 5.81
C GLY A 28 -4.43 19.39 4.64
N SER A 29 -5.11 19.98 3.66
CA SER A 29 -5.60 19.30 2.45
C SER A 29 -4.56 19.16 1.33
N GLY A 30 -3.33 19.63 1.55
CA GLY A 30 -2.21 19.49 0.61
C GLY A 30 -1.69 18.06 0.52
N GLY A 31 -0.67 17.81 -0.29
CA GLY A 31 -0.05 16.48 -0.42
C GLY A 31 1.08 16.27 0.59
N MET A 32 1.00 15.25 1.44
CA MET A 32 2.09 14.84 2.33
C MET A 32 3.14 14.07 1.55
N THR A 33 4.43 14.44 1.68
CA THR A 33 5.52 13.74 0.97
C THR A 33 6.58 13.24 1.94
N LEU A 34 6.86 11.94 1.91
CA LEU A 34 7.95 11.29 2.65
C LEU A 34 8.92 10.63 1.65
N GLY A 35 10.08 11.24 1.47
CA GLY A 35 11.18 10.68 0.68
C GLY A 35 12.27 10.10 1.57
N VAL A 36 12.38 8.78 1.63
CA VAL A 36 13.35 8.09 2.48
C VAL A 36 14.30 7.31 1.58
N ALA A 37 15.61 7.58 1.65
CA ALA A 37 16.56 6.94 0.73
C ALA A 37 16.68 5.42 0.97
N GLN A 38 16.66 5.01 2.24
CA GLN A 38 16.84 3.63 2.68
C GLN A 38 15.54 3.08 3.28
N THR A 39 15.49 2.92 4.60
CA THR A 39 14.38 2.26 5.28
C THR A 39 13.46 3.28 5.93
N LEU A 40 12.16 3.16 5.63
CA LEU A 40 11.10 3.76 6.41
C LEU A 40 10.50 2.66 7.30
N ASP A 41 10.71 2.75 8.61
CA ASP A 41 10.14 1.84 9.60
C ASP A 41 8.95 2.48 10.31
N ASN A 42 7.75 2.08 9.92
CA ASN A 42 6.47 2.44 10.51
C ASN A 42 5.89 1.29 11.34
N THR A 43 6.71 0.39 11.88
CA THR A 43 6.21 -0.77 12.66
C THR A 43 5.45 -0.31 13.90
N GLY A 44 4.17 -0.66 14.00
CA GLY A 44 3.26 -0.20 15.05
C GLY A 44 3.02 1.32 15.06
N GLY A 45 3.52 2.05 14.06
CA GLY A 45 3.40 3.48 13.92
C GLY A 45 2.23 3.89 13.02
N ARG A 46 2.01 5.21 12.91
CA ARG A 46 0.97 5.80 12.07
C ARG A 46 1.53 6.92 11.21
N ILE A 47 1.17 6.92 9.94
CA ILE A 47 1.42 8.00 8.98
C ILE A 47 0.08 8.30 8.31
N GLU A 48 -0.46 9.48 8.57
CA GLU A 48 -1.84 9.84 8.20
C GLU A 48 -1.88 11.22 7.54
N SER A 49 -2.44 11.30 6.34
CA SER A 49 -2.63 12.55 5.59
C SER A 49 -4.11 12.88 5.37
N ASN A 50 -4.51 14.12 5.70
CA ASN A 50 -5.83 14.65 5.34
C ASN A 50 -5.98 14.99 3.84
N GLY A 51 -4.89 15.04 3.09
CA GLY A 51 -4.90 15.18 1.64
C GLY A 51 -4.35 13.93 0.97
N ASP A 52 -3.45 14.13 0.00
CA ASP A 52 -2.73 13.03 -0.63
C ASP A 52 -1.55 12.58 0.23
N LEU A 53 -1.11 11.34 0.05
CA LEU A 53 0.11 10.78 0.64
C LEU A 53 1.02 10.23 -0.47
N ALA A 54 2.24 10.72 -0.54
CA ALA A 54 3.31 10.20 -1.39
C ALA A 54 4.46 9.70 -0.51
N VAL A 55 4.77 8.41 -0.62
CA VAL A 55 5.89 7.78 0.11
C VAL A 55 6.83 7.14 -0.89
N THR A 56 8.13 7.42 -0.76
CA THR A 56 9.18 6.68 -1.45
C THR A 56 10.20 6.15 -0.45
N ALA A 57 10.58 4.88 -0.59
CA ALA A 57 11.60 4.22 0.22
C ALA A 57 12.41 3.22 -0.60
N SER A 58 13.57 2.77 -0.11
CA SER A 58 14.13 1.50 -0.61
C SER A 58 13.41 0.32 0.00
N ILE A 59 13.18 0.36 1.32
CA ILE A 59 12.41 -0.64 2.07
C ILE A 59 11.38 0.09 2.93
N LEU A 60 10.14 -0.40 2.90
CA LEU A 60 9.05 0.13 3.70
C LEU A 60 8.56 -0.96 4.65
N LEU A 61 8.74 -0.76 5.95
CA LEU A 61 8.24 -1.66 7.00
C LEU A 61 6.98 -1.03 7.60
N ASN A 62 5.81 -1.60 7.35
CA ASN A 62 4.52 -1.16 7.88
C ASN A 62 3.86 -2.25 8.75
N LYS A 63 4.67 -3.07 9.44
CA LYS A 63 4.15 -4.18 10.23
C LYS A 63 3.32 -3.68 11.40
N GLN A 64 2.07 -4.14 11.54
CA GLN A 64 1.14 -3.63 12.55
C GLN A 64 0.97 -2.09 12.52
N GLY A 65 1.40 -1.46 11.43
CA GLY A 65 1.39 -0.01 11.26
C GLY A 65 0.23 0.44 10.39
N LEU A 66 0.08 1.76 10.28
CA LEU A 66 -0.91 2.41 9.43
C LEU A 66 -0.24 3.45 8.51
N LEU A 67 -0.47 3.31 7.21
CA LEU A 67 -0.32 4.38 6.22
C LEU A 67 -1.71 4.71 5.69
N SER A 68 -2.14 5.97 5.80
CA SER A 68 -3.48 6.39 5.36
C SER A 68 -3.48 7.75 4.70
N ALA A 69 -4.24 7.88 3.62
CA ALA A 69 -4.60 9.15 3.01
C ALA A 69 -6.12 9.28 2.89
N VAL A 70 -6.66 10.45 3.22
CA VAL A 70 -8.09 10.75 3.00
C VAL A 70 -8.38 10.85 1.50
N GLN A 71 -7.44 11.36 0.70
CA GLN A 71 -7.56 11.41 -0.76
C GLN A 71 -6.80 10.23 -1.39
N GLN A 72 -5.70 10.49 -2.08
CA GLN A 72 -4.94 9.48 -2.81
C GLN A 72 -3.70 9.05 -2.03
N ALA A 73 -3.29 7.79 -2.19
CA ALA A 73 -1.99 7.33 -1.70
C ALA A 73 -1.16 6.75 -2.85
N THR A 74 0.08 7.21 -2.96
CA THR A 74 1.09 6.69 -3.88
C THR A 74 2.28 6.20 -3.07
N ILE A 75 2.51 4.88 -3.06
CA ILE A 75 3.53 4.22 -2.26
C ILE A 75 4.54 3.56 -3.21
N GLY A 76 5.77 4.06 -3.20
CA GLY A 76 6.90 3.52 -3.96
C GLY A 76 7.94 2.88 -3.05
N ALA A 77 8.35 1.65 -3.34
CA ALA A 77 9.51 1.03 -2.74
C ALA A 77 10.45 0.49 -3.82
N LEU A 78 11.76 0.74 -3.74
CA LEU A 78 12.71 0.12 -4.68
C LEU A 78 12.85 -1.39 -4.47
N GLY A 79 12.62 -1.86 -3.24
CA GLY A 79 12.63 -3.26 -2.83
C GLY A 79 11.27 -3.69 -2.30
N THR A 80 11.23 -4.00 -0.99
CA THR A 80 10.08 -4.62 -0.34
C THR A 80 9.21 -3.62 0.44
N ILE A 81 7.90 -3.79 0.32
CA ILE A 81 6.90 -3.29 1.25
C ILE A 81 6.44 -4.45 2.12
N ASP A 82 6.79 -4.41 3.41
CA ASP A 82 6.33 -5.39 4.40
C ASP A 82 5.10 -4.81 5.13
N ASN A 83 3.91 -5.29 4.76
CA ASN A 83 2.63 -4.89 5.34
C ASN A 83 2.06 -5.97 6.25
N MET A 84 2.90 -6.75 6.94
CA MET A 84 2.46 -7.83 7.83
C MET A 84 1.58 -7.32 8.97
N ALA A 85 0.32 -7.78 9.02
CA ALA A 85 -0.71 -7.30 9.94
C ALA A 85 -0.87 -5.76 9.96
N GLY A 86 -0.39 -5.07 8.93
CA GLY A 86 -0.45 -3.61 8.76
C GLY A 86 -1.62 -3.19 7.90
N SER A 87 -1.76 -1.87 7.71
CA SER A 87 -2.75 -1.27 6.82
C SER A 87 -2.13 -0.19 5.95
N VAL A 88 -2.39 -0.27 4.64
CA VAL A 88 -2.18 0.80 3.66
C VAL A 88 -3.55 1.16 3.09
N ALA A 89 -3.98 2.40 3.27
CA ALA A 89 -5.31 2.86 2.87
C ALA A 89 -5.26 4.19 2.11
N ALA A 90 -6.08 4.29 1.07
CA ALA A 90 -6.45 5.54 0.43
C ALA A 90 -7.98 5.67 0.45
N GLY A 91 -8.51 6.87 0.69
CA GLY A 91 -9.95 7.13 0.54
C GLY A 91 -10.39 6.96 -0.92
N GLN A 92 -9.56 7.44 -1.85
CA GLN A 92 -9.82 7.39 -3.29
C GLN A 92 -8.86 6.44 -4.01
N TYR A 93 -7.89 6.97 -4.74
CA TYR A 93 -6.97 6.18 -5.56
C TYR A 93 -5.77 5.68 -4.75
N LEU A 94 -5.44 4.40 -4.92
CA LEU A 94 -4.23 3.79 -4.35
C LEU A 94 -3.30 3.34 -5.48
N SER A 95 -2.05 3.78 -5.46
CA SER A 95 -0.99 3.28 -6.34
C SER A 95 0.14 2.70 -5.50
N ILE A 96 0.56 1.47 -5.81
CA ILE A 96 1.73 0.84 -5.21
C ILE A 96 2.68 0.38 -6.31
N ASN A 97 3.93 0.80 -6.21
CA ASN A 97 5.02 0.34 -7.05
C ASN A 97 6.13 -0.24 -6.16
N ALA A 98 6.46 -1.52 -6.33
CA ALA A 98 7.53 -2.16 -5.56
C ALA A 98 8.14 -3.36 -6.29
N GLN A 99 9.30 -3.83 -5.85
CA GLN A 99 9.72 -5.18 -6.24
C GLN A 99 8.82 -6.21 -5.57
N GLN A 100 8.64 -6.12 -4.25
CA GLN A 100 7.83 -7.08 -3.51
C GLN A 100 6.83 -6.37 -2.60
N LEU A 101 5.60 -6.86 -2.56
CA LEU A 101 4.61 -6.53 -1.55
C LEU A 101 4.26 -7.78 -0.75
N ASP A 102 4.64 -7.77 0.53
CA ASP A 102 4.27 -8.80 1.50
C ASP A 102 3.07 -8.33 2.32
N ASN A 103 1.87 -8.68 1.87
CA ASN A 103 0.61 -8.37 2.54
C ASN A 103 0.14 -9.55 3.40
N LEU A 104 0.95 -9.90 4.41
CA LEU A 104 0.74 -11.08 5.25
C LEU A 104 -0.23 -10.79 6.40
N GLY A 105 -1.49 -11.19 6.27
CA GLY A 105 -2.56 -10.82 7.20
C GLY A 105 -2.85 -9.32 7.27
N GLY A 106 -2.28 -8.53 6.35
CA GLY A 106 -2.44 -7.09 6.26
C GLY A 106 -3.62 -6.66 5.39
N LYS A 107 -3.79 -5.35 5.27
CA LYS A 107 -4.81 -4.71 4.44
C LYS A 107 -4.17 -3.70 3.50
N VAL A 108 -4.54 -3.77 2.23
CA VAL A 108 -4.20 -2.81 1.19
C VAL A 108 -5.50 -2.39 0.54
N GLN A 109 -5.91 -1.13 0.67
CA GLN A 109 -7.26 -0.72 0.28
C GLN A 109 -7.35 0.67 -0.36
N ALA A 110 -8.04 0.74 -1.50
CA ALA A 110 -8.68 1.95 -1.98
C ALA A 110 -10.16 1.89 -1.57
N GLN A 111 -10.60 2.75 -0.65
CA GLN A 111 -11.93 2.62 -0.02
C GLN A 111 -13.08 2.85 -1.01
N HIS A 112 -12.98 3.90 -1.82
CA HIS A 112 -14.01 4.29 -2.77
C HIS A 112 -13.52 4.33 -4.22
N GLY A 113 -12.20 4.24 -4.45
CA GLY A 113 -11.59 4.40 -5.76
C GLY A 113 -10.88 3.15 -6.28
N ASN A 114 -10.11 3.36 -7.35
CA ASN A 114 -9.33 2.31 -7.98
C ASN A 114 -8.02 2.04 -7.21
N ALA A 115 -7.51 0.82 -7.32
CA ALA A 115 -6.16 0.47 -6.89
C ALA A 115 -5.34 -0.04 -8.08
N SER A 116 -4.08 0.41 -8.18
CA SER A 116 -3.09 -0.05 -9.15
C SER A 116 -1.86 -0.58 -8.42
N LEU A 117 -1.50 -1.83 -8.70
CA LEU A 117 -0.32 -2.48 -8.16
C LEU A 117 0.63 -2.83 -9.31
N GLN A 118 1.82 -2.22 -9.37
CA GLN A 118 2.92 -2.65 -10.22
C GLN A 118 4.02 -3.27 -9.37
N LEU A 119 4.18 -4.59 -9.47
CA LEU A 119 5.02 -5.39 -8.60
C LEU A 119 5.94 -6.33 -9.41
N GLN A 120 7.02 -6.82 -8.81
CA GLN A 120 7.67 -8.05 -9.31
C GLN A 120 7.06 -9.28 -8.62
N ALA A 121 6.79 -9.19 -7.33
CA ALA A 121 6.15 -10.24 -6.54
C ALA A 121 5.06 -9.69 -5.61
N LEU A 122 3.93 -10.39 -5.55
CA LEU A 122 2.85 -10.16 -4.60
C LEU A 122 2.65 -11.40 -3.75
N HIS A 123 2.84 -11.29 -2.43
CA HIS A 123 2.47 -12.30 -1.45
C HIS A 123 1.28 -11.79 -0.63
N ASN A 124 0.10 -12.32 -0.90
CA ASN A 124 -1.13 -11.89 -0.25
C ASN A 124 -1.77 -13.04 0.54
N THR A 125 -1.67 -12.97 1.86
CA THR A 125 -2.45 -13.81 2.77
C THR A 125 -3.52 -13.00 3.53
N GLY A 126 -3.45 -11.66 3.42
CA GLY A 126 -4.44 -10.72 3.93
C GLY A 126 -5.46 -10.32 2.86
N SER A 127 -5.71 -9.01 2.75
CA SER A 127 -6.69 -8.46 1.79
C SER A 127 -6.10 -7.34 0.97
N VAL A 128 -6.38 -7.39 -0.34
CA VAL A 128 -6.26 -6.27 -1.28
C VAL A 128 -7.67 -5.95 -1.77
N PHE A 129 -8.10 -4.70 -1.58
CA PHE A 129 -9.45 -4.25 -1.91
C PHE A 129 -9.41 -2.96 -2.72
N ALA A 130 -10.23 -2.89 -3.77
CA ALA A 130 -10.55 -1.65 -4.46
C ALA A 130 -12.07 -1.43 -4.45
N GLY A 131 -12.51 -0.26 -3.98
CA GLY A 131 -13.90 0.19 -4.07
C GLY A 131 -14.33 0.49 -5.51
N GLY A 132 -13.37 0.64 -6.43
CA GLY A 132 -13.56 0.65 -7.88
C GLY A 132 -12.82 -0.52 -8.54
N ASN A 133 -12.02 -0.22 -9.56
CA ASN A 133 -11.25 -1.21 -10.31
C ASN A 133 -9.95 -1.58 -9.60
N LEU A 134 -9.53 -2.84 -9.74
CA LEU A 134 -8.22 -3.32 -9.29
C LEU A 134 -7.38 -3.72 -10.51
N ASP A 135 -6.31 -2.97 -10.80
CA ASP A 135 -5.27 -3.37 -11.76
C ASP A 135 -4.06 -3.88 -11.00
N THR A 136 -3.62 -5.10 -11.31
CA THR A 136 -2.41 -5.69 -10.74
C THR A 136 -1.56 -6.24 -11.86
N GLN A 137 -0.31 -5.79 -11.92
CA GLN A 137 0.74 -6.28 -12.79
C GLN A 137 1.87 -6.82 -11.93
N ALA A 138 2.19 -8.09 -12.06
CA ALA A 138 3.23 -8.75 -11.28
C ALA A 138 3.99 -9.81 -12.08
N GLY A 139 5.22 -10.11 -11.67
CA GLY A 139 5.93 -11.30 -12.17
C GLY A 139 5.42 -12.58 -11.53
N VAL A 140 5.27 -12.55 -10.21
CA VAL A 140 4.75 -13.68 -9.41
C VAL A 140 3.64 -13.20 -8.50
N VAL A 141 2.58 -13.99 -8.39
CA VAL A 141 1.47 -13.74 -7.46
C VAL A 141 1.21 -14.99 -6.66
N GLY A 142 1.42 -14.92 -5.35
CA GLY A 142 0.93 -15.88 -4.37
C GLY A 142 -0.25 -15.28 -3.62
N ASN A 143 -1.46 -15.80 -3.85
CA ASN A 143 -2.67 -15.35 -3.17
C ASN A 143 -3.32 -16.50 -2.39
N SER A 144 -3.22 -16.47 -1.06
CA SER A 144 -4.02 -17.31 -0.16
C SER A 144 -5.05 -16.51 0.66
N GLY A 145 -5.03 -15.18 0.53
CA GLY A 145 -6.01 -14.26 1.09
C GLY A 145 -7.08 -13.85 0.06
N SER A 146 -7.38 -12.55 -0.01
CA SER A 146 -8.37 -12.00 -0.95
C SER A 146 -7.78 -10.90 -1.84
N LEU A 147 -8.03 -10.98 -3.14
CA LEU A 147 -7.96 -9.86 -4.10
C LEU A 147 -9.40 -9.54 -4.53
N TYR A 148 -9.88 -8.34 -4.21
CA TYR A 148 -11.27 -7.95 -4.45
C TYR A 148 -11.36 -6.60 -5.16
N ALA A 149 -12.17 -6.55 -6.22
CA ALA A 149 -12.62 -5.30 -6.85
C ALA A 149 -14.15 -5.17 -6.76
N ALA A 150 -14.65 -4.03 -6.29
CA ALA A 150 -16.07 -3.70 -6.41
C ALA A 150 -16.45 -3.26 -7.85
N GLY A 151 -15.46 -2.91 -8.68
CA GLY A 151 -15.60 -2.74 -10.12
C GLY A 151 -15.05 -3.93 -10.90
N ASN A 152 -14.26 -3.65 -11.92
CA ASN A 152 -13.54 -4.64 -12.73
C ASN A 152 -12.18 -4.96 -12.12
N GLN A 153 -11.70 -6.18 -12.33
CA GLN A 153 -10.35 -6.61 -11.99
C GLN A 153 -9.57 -6.96 -13.25
N ARG A 154 -8.34 -6.42 -13.34
CA ARG A 154 -7.33 -6.84 -14.31
C ARG A 154 -6.12 -7.37 -13.53
N LEU A 155 -5.84 -8.66 -13.69
CA LEU A 155 -4.65 -9.30 -13.11
C LEU A 155 -3.76 -9.80 -14.24
N GLN A 156 -2.59 -9.20 -14.39
CA GLN A 156 -1.55 -9.61 -15.32
C GLN A 156 -0.37 -10.18 -14.54
N VAL A 157 -0.08 -11.45 -14.76
CA VAL A 157 1.05 -12.15 -14.19
C VAL A 157 1.93 -12.60 -15.34
N THR A 158 3.22 -12.23 -15.31
CA THR A 158 4.16 -12.63 -16.38
C THR A 158 4.88 -13.95 -16.10
N GLY A 159 4.82 -14.42 -14.87
CA GLY A 159 5.33 -15.70 -14.41
C GLY A 159 4.25 -16.49 -13.67
N THR A 160 4.52 -16.92 -12.43
CA THR A 160 3.63 -17.85 -11.72
C THR A 160 2.49 -17.15 -11.00
N LEU A 161 1.25 -17.56 -11.27
CA LEU A 161 0.08 -17.30 -10.42
C LEU A 161 -0.27 -18.53 -9.58
N SER A 162 -0.06 -18.45 -8.28
CA SER A 162 -0.55 -19.42 -7.29
C SER A 162 -1.71 -18.82 -6.51
N ASN A 163 -2.90 -19.38 -6.66
CA ASN A 163 -4.08 -18.94 -5.94
C ASN A 163 -4.71 -20.09 -5.14
N THR A 164 -4.68 -19.98 -3.82
CA THR A 164 -5.41 -20.84 -2.88
C THR A 164 -6.46 -20.07 -2.07
N GLY A 165 -6.54 -18.75 -2.27
CA GLY A 165 -7.55 -17.86 -1.69
C GLY A 165 -8.61 -17.44 -2.70
N VAL A 166 -9.08 -16.21 -2.57
CA VAL A 166 -10.16 -15.63 -3.39
C VAL A 166 -9.61 -14.52 -4.29
N ILE A 167 -10.00 -14.57 -5.57
CA ILE A 167 -9.81 -13.50 -6.55
C ILE A 167 -11.17 -13.19 -7.18
N VAL A 168 -11.69 -11.98 -6.96
CA VAL A 168 -13.07 -11.65 -7.32
C VAL A 168 -13.21 -10.18 -7.75
N ALA A 169 -14.09 -9.98 -8.74
CA ALA A 169 -14.61 -8.68 -9.15
C ALA A 169 -16.14 -8.75 -9.13
N GLN A 170 -16.82 -7.65 -8.78
CA GLN A 170 -18.27 -7.57 -9.04
C GLN A 170 -18.58 -7.34 -10.53
N GLY A 171 -17.65 -6.71 -11.26
CA GLY A 171 -17.68 -6.60 -12.71
C GLY A 171 -16.85 -7.69 -13.41
N ASP A 172 -16.17 -7.32 -14.48
CA ASP A 172 -15.31 -8.23 -15.23
C ASP A 172 -14.05 -8.58 -14.45
N ASN A 173 -13.74 -9.87 -14.35
CA ASN A 173 -12.48 -10.36 -13.82
C ASN A 173 -11.61 -10.91 -14.96
N ARG A 174 -10.66 -10.11 -15.45
CA ARG A 174 -9.74 -10.49 -16.51
C ARG A 174 -8.38 -10.87 -15.94
N ILE A 175 -8.01 -12.13 -16.10
CA ILE A 175 -6.73 -12.68 -15.65
C ILE A 175 -5.91 -13.14 -16.85
N THR A 176 -4.65 -12.71 -16.93
CA THR A 176 -3.62 -13.20 -17.84
C THR A 176 -2.46 -13.69 -16.97
N ALA A 177 -2.08 -14.96 -17.05
CA ALA A 177 -0.99 -15.57 -16.28
C ALA A 177 -0.30 -16.66 -17.10
#